data_AF-A0A7K1VHR8-F1
#
_entry.id   AF-A0A7K1VHR8-F1
#
_cell.length_a   1.000
_cell.length_b   1.000
_cell.length_c   1.000
_cell.angle_alpha   90.00
_cell.angle_beta   90.00
_cell.angle_gamma   90.00
#
_symmetry.space_group_name_H-M   'P 1'
#
loop_
_entity.id
_entity.type
_entity.pdbx_description
1 polymer ?
#
loop_
_entity_poly.entity_id
_entity_poly.type
_entity_poly.pdbx_seq_one_letter_code
_entity_poly.pdbx_strand_id
1 'polypeptide(L)'
;MSVWRCRVCEGVNQGGRVCATCGAEVPVGEPLRAAVRTRLPSTTPPAVPPLPTRRELYGYPTPEEYAELDPYESDEPESGYSFVPLPGGCLMTFAPGRGRGL
;
A
#
# COMPACT_ATOMS: atom_id res chain seq x y z
N MET A 1 -26.51 25.85 9.61
CA MET A 1 -26.57 24.56 10.34
C MET A 1 -25.16 24.01 10.50
N SER A 2 -24.71 23.73 11.73
CA SER A 2 -23.40 23.14 11.98
C SER A 2 -23.46 21.62 11.87
N VAL A 3 -22.60 21.04 11.04
CA VAL A 3 -22.42 19.58 10.93
C VAL A 3 -21.16 19.20 11.70
N TRP A 4 -21.26 18.20 12.57
CA TRP A 4 -20.17 17.80 13.44
C TRP A 4 -20.01 16.27 13.52
N ARG A 5 -18.81 15.82 13.86
CA ARG A 5 -18.44 14.41 13.96
C ARG A 5 -18.31 14.01 15.42
N CYS A 6 -18.98 12.94 15.82
CA CYS A 6 -18.87 12.39 17.17
C CYS A 6 -17.43 11.97 17.46
N ARG A 7 -16.92 12.28 18.65
CA ARG A 7 -15.58 11.84 19.09
C ARG A 7 -15.55 10.36 19.50
N VAL A 8 -16.70 9.77 19.82
CA VAL A 8 -16.82 8.38 20.29
C VAL A 8 -16.96 7.40 19.13
N CYS A 9 -17.99 7.56 18.31
CA CYS A 9 -18.32 6.60 17.25
C CYS A 9 -18.05 7.13 15.83
N GLU A 10 -17.46 8.33 15.72
CA GLU A 10 -17.18 9.00 14.44
C GLU A 10 -18.40 9.31 13.55
N GLY A 11 -19.62 9.15 14.07
CA GLY A 11 -20.88 9.44 13.37
C GLY A 11 -21.07 10.93 13.07
N VAL A 12 -21.69 11.24 11.94
CA VAL A 12 -21.98 12.62 11.49
C VAL A 12 -23.34 13.07 11.99
N ASN A 13 -23.39 14.21 12.69
CA ASN A 13 -24.59 14.78 13.29
C ASN A 13 -24.86 16.20 12.75
N GLN A 14 -26.13 16.59 12.73
CA GLN A 14 -26.57 17.91 12.28
C GLN A 14 -27.30 18.64 13.40
N GLY A 15 -26.78 19.79 13.81
CA GLY A 15 -27.32 20.52 14.97
C GLY A 15 -27.17 19.76 16.30
N GLY A 16 -27.67 20.37 17.37
CA GLY A 16 -27.58 19.82 18.73
C GLY A 16 -26.15 19.53 19.21
N ARG A 17 -26.07 18.82 20.34
CA ARG A 17 -24.81 18.35 20.96
C ARG A 17 -24.83 16.87 21.36
N VAL A 18 -25.94 16.19 21.12
CA VAL A 18 -26.10 14.75 21.40
C VAL A 18 -25.95 13.99 20.10
N CYS A 19 -25.10 12.96 20.09
CA CYS A 19 -24.91 12.11 18.94
C CYS A 19 -26.15 11.23 18.74
N ALA A 20 -26.79 11.31 17.58
CA ALA A 20 -27.94 10.49 17.22
C ALA A 20 -27.59 8.99 17.06
N THR A 21 -26.31 8.67 16.85
CA THR A 21 -25.83 7.29 16.63
C THR A 21 -25.52 6.55 17.94
N CYS A 22 -24.78 7.17 18.86
CA CYS A 22 -24.31 6.52 20.09
C CYS A 22 -24.80 7.17 21.39
N GLY A 23 -25.57 8.27 21.30
CA GLY A 23 -26.08 8.99 22.47
C GLY A 23 -25.06 9.85 23.20
N ALA A 24 -23.77 9.85 22.79
CA ALA A 24 -22.75 10.66 23.44
C ALA A 24 -23.06 12.17 23.34
N GLU A 25 -23.03 12.86 24.48
CA GLU A 25 -23.26 14.30 24.61
C GLU A 25 -21.94 15.07 24.64
N VAL A 26 -21.86 16.17 23.90
CA VAL A 26 -20.73 17.11 23.95
C VAL A 26 -21.06 18.24 24.93
N PRO A 27 -20.30 18.42 26.03
CA PRO A 27 -20.56 19.45 27.02
C PRO A 27 -20.67 20.87 26.44
N VAL A 28 -21.45 21.71 27.10
CA VAL A 28 -21.54 23.13 26.77
C VAL A 28 -20.20 23.81 27.06
N GLY A 29 -19.61 24.45 26.06
CA GLY A 29 -18.26 25.05 26.13
C GLY A 29 -17.19 24.27 25.36
N GLU A 30 -17.41 22.98 25.08
CA GLU A 30 -16.50 22.24 24.22
C GLU A 30 -16.76 22.49 22.72
N PRO A 31 -15.71 22.61 21.89
CA PRO A 31 -15.86 22.77 20.46
C PRO A 31 -16.30 21.46 19.80
N LEU A 32 -17.32 21.55 18.94
CA LEU A 32 -17.77 20.45 18.09
C LEU A 32 -16.70 20.16 17.02
N ARG A 33 -16.30 18.89 16.87
CA ARG A 33 -15.36 18.47 15.82
C ARG A 33 -16.04 18.63 14.47
N ALA A 34 -15.51 19.47 13.60
CA ALA A 34 -16.09 19.69 12.27
C ALA A 34 -16.19 18.37 11.50
N ALA A 35 -17.38 18.09 10.96
CA ALA A 35 -17.53 17.04 9.97
C ALA A 35 -17.00 17.58 8.64
N VAL A 36 -15.69 17.42 8.42
CA VAL A 36 -15.11 17.72 7.11
C VAL A 36 -15.70 16.71 6.13
N ARG A 37 -16.24 17.21 5.02
CA ARG A 37 -16.54 16.36 3.86
C ARG A 37 -15.22 15.77 3.41
N THR A 38 -14.92 14.54 3.81
CA THR A 38 -13.87 13.76 3.16
C THR A 38 -14.31 13.64 1.71
N ARG A 39 -13.55 14.25 0.79
CA ARG A 39 -13.74 13.94 -0.63
C ARG A 39 -13.62 12.42 -0.73
N LEU A 40 -14.63 11.75 -1.28
CA LEU A 40 -14.46 10.35 -1.60
C LEU A 40 -13.22 10.23 -2.49
N PRO A 41 -12.37 9.21 -2.29
CA PRO A 41 -11.31 8.93 -3.23
C PRO A 41 -11.94 8.84 -4.62
N SER A 42 -11.32 9.52 -5.60
CA SER A 42 -11.84 9.54 -6.96
C SER A 42 -12.03 8.11 -7.44
N THR A 43 -13.23 7.79 -7.94
CA THR A 43 -13.50 6.51 -8.60
C THR A 43 -12.97 6.48 -10.03
N THR A 44 -12.38 7.58 -10.51
CA THR A 44 -11.76 7.61 -11.83
C THR A 44 -10.58 6.64 -11.86
N PRO A 45 -10.57 5.65 -12.77
CA PRO A 45 -9.42 4.79 -12.94
C PRO A 45 -8.19 5.63 -13.29
N PRO A 46 -6.99 5.24 -12.84
CA PRO A 46 -5.76 5.92 -13.25
C PRO A 46 -5.66 5.90 -14.79
N ALA A 47 -5.15 6.99 -15.36
CA ALA A 47 -4.92 7.04 -16.80
C ALA A 47 -3.92 5.95 -17.20
N VAL A 48 -4.25 5.17 -18.24
CA VAL A 48 -3.34 4.18 -18.81
C VAL A 48 -2.26 4.94 -19.59
N PRO A 49 -0.96 4.66 -19.35
CA PRO A 49 0.10 5.27 -20.14
C PRO A 49 -0.04 4.87 -21.63
N PRO A 50 0.37 5.72 -22.58
CA PRO A 50 0.35 5.36 -23.99
C PRO A 50 1.22 4.14 -24.26
N LEU A 51 0.79 3.29 -25.19
CA LEU A 51 1.63 2.19 -25.66
C LEU A 51 2.87 2.75 -26.37
N PRO A 52 4.06 2.16 -26.15
CA PRO A 52 5.26 2.57 -26.85
C PRO A 52 5.11 2.32 -28.35
N THR A 53 5.66 3.23 -29.14
CA THR A 53 5.74 3.13 -30.60
C THR A 53 6.77 2.09 -31.01
N ARG A 54 6.64 1.54 -32.23
CA ARG A 54 7.63 0.61 -32.80
C ARG A 54 9.05 1.19 -32.77
N ARG A 55 9.20 2.51 -32.94
CA ARG A 55 10.50 3.20 -32.92
C ARG A 55 11.17 3.17 -31.55
N GLU A 56 10.38 3.33 -30.48
CA GLU A 56 10.86 3.29 -29.09
C GLU A 56 11.29 1.89 -28.66
N LEU A 57 10.83 0.85 -29.36
CA LEU A 57 11.14 -0.55 -29.07
C LEU A 57 12.41 -1.07 -29.77
N TYR A 58 13.00 -0.35 -30.75
CA TYR A 58 14.13 -0.85 -31.54
C TYR A 58 15.43 -1.10 -30.76
N GLY A 59 15.54 -0.61 -29.52
CA GLY A 59 16.69 -0.85 -28.65
C GLY A 59 16.42 -1.82 -27.52
N TYR A 60 15.21 -2.38 -27.42
CA TYR A 60 14.88 -3.36 -26.40
C TYR A 60 15.21 -4.77 -26.90
N PRO A 61 15.72 -5.65 -26.02
CA PRO A 61 15.94 -7.04 -26.38
C PRO A 61 14.63 -7.71 -26.80
N THR A 62 14.69 -8.66 -27.73
CA THR A 62 13.55 -9.52 -28.02
C THR A 62 13.31 -10.50 -26.87
N PRO A 63 12.08 -11.01 -26.67
CA PRO A 63 11.78 -12.02 -25.65
C PRO A 63 12.72 -13.24 -25.67
N GLU A 64 13.22 -13.60 -26.85
CA GLU A 64 14.19 -14.69 -27.04
C GLU A 64 15.59 -14.32 -26.53
N GLU A 65 15.99 -13.04 -26.63
CA GLU A 65 17.26 -12.52 -26.10
C GLU A 65 17.25 -12.42 -24.56
N TYR A 66 16.07 -12.36 -23.93
CA TYR A 66 15.93 -12.43 -22.47
C TYR A 66 16.10 -13.85 -21.90
N ALA A 67 16.12 -14.89 -22.75
CA ALA A 67 16.11 -16.29 -22.31
C ALA A 67 17.48 -16.81 -21.84
N GLU A 68 18.56 -16.02 -22.01
CA GLU A 68 19.93 -16.40 -21.60
C GLU A 68 20.34 -15.79 -20.24
N LEU A 69 19.47 -15.88 -19.24
CA LEU A 69 19.95 -15.88 -17.86
C LEU A 69 20.22 -17.33 -17.51
N ASP A 70 21.49 -17.73 -17.52
CA ASP A 70 21.91 -19.05 -17.04
C ASP A 70 21.34 -19.25 -15.62
N PRO A 71 20.50 -20.28 -15.38
CA PRO A 71 20.02 -20.59 -14.04
C PRO A 71 21.16 -20.82 -13.03
N TYR A 72 22.38 -21.12 -13.50
CA TYR A 72 23.59 -21.25 -12.69
C TYR A 72 24.37 -19.94 -12.48
N GLU A 73 24.05 -18.87 -13.19
CA GLU A 73 24.51 -17.49 -12.88
C GLU A 73 23.43 -16.71 -12.12
N SER A 74 22.52 -17.43 -11.44
CA SER A 74 21.86 -16.81 -10.30
C SER A 74 22.91 -16.68 -9.20
N ASP A 75 23.05 -15.50 -8.61
CA ASP A 75 23.56 -15.31 -7.24
C ASP A 75 22.65 -16.08 -6.25
N GLU A 76 22.48 -17.39 -6.44
CA GLU A 76 22.07 -18.28 -5.38
C GLU A 76 23.24 -18.25 -4.40
N PRO A 77 23.06 -17.67 -3.19
CA PRO A 77 24.12 -17.75 -2.21
C PRO A 77 24.39 -19.24 -1.97
N GLU A 78 25.62 -19.70 -2.22
CA GLU A 78 26.07 -21.08 -1.97
C GLU A 78 25.68 -21.57 -0.56
N SER A 79 25.49 -20.63 0.35
CA SER A 79 24.92 -20.86 1.67
C SER A 79 23.42 -20.55 1.67
N GLY A 80 22.59 -21.48 2.12
CA GLY A 80 21.12 -21.36 2.26
C GLY A 80 20.62 -20.30 3.26
N TYR A 81 21.25 -19.14 3.30
CA TYR A 81 20.80 -17.92 3.95
C TYR A 81 21.03 -16.70 3.05
N SER A 82 20.16 -15.69 3.17
CA SER A 82 20.29 -14.40 2.49
C SER A 82 20.14 -13.25 3.49
N PHE A 83 20.85 -12.15 3.22
CA PHE A 83 20.88 -10.96 4.06
C PHE A 83 20.34 -9.75 3.29
N VAL A 84 19.31 -9.09 3.82
CA VAL A 84 18.72 -7.86 3.25
C VAL A 84 18.96 -6.70 4.21
N PRO A 85 19.83 -5.72 3.87
CA PRO A 85 20.09 -4.57 4.73
C PRO A 85 18.89 -3.63 4.80
N LEU A 86 18.60 -3.11 6.00
CA LEU A 86 17.53 -2.15 6.29
C LEU A 86 18.07 -0.99 7.14
N PRO A 87 17.39 0.18 7.18
CA PRO A 87 17.79 1.26 8.07
C PRO A 87 17.76 0.81 9.53
N GLY A 88 18.94 0.71 10.17
CA GLY A 88 19.10 0.27 11.56
C GLY A 88 19.37 -1.22 11.77
N GLY A 89 19.55 -2.03 10.71
CA GLY A 89 19.92 -3.44 10.87
C GLY A 89 19.90 -4.26 9.57
N CYS A 90 19.92 -5.58 9.70
CA CYS A 90 19.82 -6.50 8.56
C CYS A 90 18.80 -7.59 8.86
N LEU A 91 18.01 -7.96 7.85
CA LEU A 91 17.10 -9.10 7.89
C LEU A 91 17.82 -10.33 7.33
N MET A 92 17.83 -11.43 8.08
CA MET A 92 18.45 -12.70 7.68
C MET A 92 17.36 -13.74 7.43
N THR A 93 17.37 -14.36 6.25
CA THR A 93 16.41 -15.39 5.84
C THR A 93 17.12 -16.69 5.52
N PHE A 94 16.60 -17.83 6.00
CA PHE A 94 17.15 -19.16 5.73
C PHE A 94 16.24 -19.91 4.75
N ALA A 95 16.81 -20.47 3.69
CA ALA A 95 16.09 -21.36 2.78
C ALA A 95 16.56 -22.80 3.04
N PRO A 96 15.67 -23.72 3.48
CA PRO A 96 16.05 -25.12 3.63
C PRO A 96 16.35 -25.70 2.25
N GLY A 97 17.60 -26.08 2.01
CA GLY A 97 18.02 -26.73 0.78
C GLY A 97 17.20 -27.99 0.54
N ARG A 98 16.68 -28.15 -0.69
CA ARG A 98 15.93 -29.33 -1.10
C ARG A 98 16.92 -30.50 -1.27
N GLY A 99 17.33 -31.11 -0.17
CA GLY A 99 18.08 -32.34 -0.17
C GLY A 99 17.25 -33.42 -0.89
N ARG A 100 17.66 -33.79 -2.11
CA ARG A 100 17.29 -35.07 -2.73
C ARG A 100 17.93 -36.17 -1.88
N GLY A 101 17.18 -36.66 -0.89
CA GLY A 101 17.51 -37.90 -0.19
C GLY A 101 17.17 -39.08 -1.08
N LEU A 102 18.20 -39.83 -1.46
CA LEU A 102 18.17 -41.21 -1.94
C LEU A 102 17.60 -42.16 -0.88
#